data_AF-A0A412JAV3-F1
#
_entry.id   AF-A0A412JAV3-F1
#
_cell.length_a   1.000
_cell.length_b   1.000
_cell.length_c   1.000
_cell.angle_alpha   90.00
_cell.angle_beta   90.00
_cell.angle_gamma   90.00
#
_symmetry.space_group_name_H-M   'P 1'
#
loop_
_entity.id
_entity.type
_entity.pdbx_description
1 polymer ?
#
loop_
_entity_poly.entity_id
_entity_poly.type
_entity_poly.pdbx_seq_one_letter_code
_entity_poly.pdbx_strand_id
1 'polypeptide(L)'
;MRIKSLIWVALCMVTVGVYAQSNYPFNSLDMNMGNLSRLSDAKTRSISPENFTGEKGKGGMADPVRDKDQRNVANAHHAAKDLGKGWKVNPFIIVKPGET
;
A
#
# COMPACT_ATOMS: atom_id res chain seq x y z
N MET A 1 -10.37 54.28 15.35
CA MET A 1 -10.96 53.07 14.73
C MET A 1 -10.10 52.48 13.60
N ARG A 2 -9.40 53.31 12.79
CA ARG A 2 -8.61 52.85 11.63
C ARG A 2 -7.36 52.01 11.97
N ILE A 3 -6.59 52.34 13.01
CA ILE A 3 -5.37 51.59 13.39
C ILE A 3 -5.70 50.18 13.92
N LYS A 4 -6.76 50.03 14.73
CA LYS A 4 -7.22 48.71 15.19
C LYS A 4 -7.62 47.83 14.01
N SER A 5 -8.29 48.41 13.01
CA SER A 5 -8.63 47.72 11.75
C SER A 5 -7.40 47.27 10.98
N LEU A 6 -6.33 48.08 10.93
CA LEU A 6 -5.08 47.72 10.25
C LEU A 6 -4.33 46.60 10.98
N ILE A 7 -4.35 46.58 12.31
CA ILE A 7 -3.75 45.51 13.12
C ILE A 7 -4.49 44.19 12.89
N TRP A 8 -5.84 44.22 12.83
CA TRP A 8 -6.64 43.03 12.50
C TRP A 8 -6.36 42.49 11.09
N VAL A 9 -6.18 43.38 10.12
CA VAL A 9 -5.82 43.00 8.73
C VAL A 9 -4.43 42.38 8.68
N ALA A 10 -3.45 42.97 9.36
CA ALA A 10 -2.09 42.43 9.42
C ALA A 10 -2.06 41.06 10.11
N LEU A 11 -2.80 40.88 11.21
CA LEU A 11 -2.93 39.59 11.90
C LEU A 11 -3.57 38.53 10.98
N CYS A 12 -4.61 38.90 10.22
CA CYS A 12 -5.22 38.02 9.22
C CYS A 12 -4.20 37.60 8.15
N MET A 13 -3.42 38.53 7.60
CA MET A 13 -2.43 38.21 6.56
C MET A 13 -1.31 37.30 7.08
N VAL A 14 -0.86 37.49 8.33
CA VAL A 14 0.13 36.62 8.96
C VAL A 14 -0.41 35.20 9.11
N THR A 15 -1.68 35.02 9.47
CA THR A 15 -2.27 33.67 9.55
C THR A 15 -2.38 32.99 8.17
N VAL A 16 -2.67 33.74 7.10
CA VAL A 16 -2.71 33.20 5.73
C VAL A 16 -1.34 32.69 5.28
N GLY A 17 -0.26 33.41 5.60
CA GLY A 17 1.11 32.99 5.28
C GLY A 17 1.52 31.68 5.96
N VAL A 18 1.04 31.42 7.18
CA VAL A 18 1.32 30.19 7.93
C VAL A 18 0.54 28.98 7.41
N TYR A 19 -0.71 29.16 6.96
CA TYR A 19 -1.53 28.09 6.36
C TYR A 19 -1.06 27.67 4.95
N ALA A 20 -0.47 28.59 4.18
CA ALA A 20 0.09 28.31 2.86
C ALA A 20 1.36 27.44 2.91
N GLN A 21 2.00 27.34 4.08
CA GLN A 21 3.13 26.43 4.34
C GLN A 21 2.66 25.06 4.88
N SER A 22 1.49 24.57 4.47
CA SER A 22 1.07 23.21 4.79
C SER A 22 1.73 22.20 3.84
N ASN A 23 2.59 21.36 4.44
CA ASN A 23 3.23 20.19 3.82
C ASN A 23 2.20 19.34 3.06
N TYR A 24 2.33 19.25 1.73
CA TYR A 24 1.57 18.29 0.94
C TYR A 24 1.93 16.86 1.39
N PRO A 25 0.97 16.00 1.81
CA PRO A 25 1.25 14.60 2.05
C PRO A 25 1.73 13.93 0.77
N PHE A 26 2.76 13.09 0.87
CA PHE A 26 3.41 12.39 -0.22
C PHE A 26 2.41 11.52 -1.03
N ASN A 27 2.59 11.49 -2.36
CA ASN A 27 1.48 11.58 -3.31
C ASN A 27 1.83 11.03 -4.72
N SER A 28 2.95 10.32 -4.87
CA SER A 28 3.43 9.78 -6.14
C SER A 28 3.63 10.84 -7.24
N LEU A 29 3.81 12.10 -6.82
CA LEU A 29 3.83 13.29 -7.66
C LEU A 29 5.07 13.36 -8.53
N ASP A 30 4.93 12.81 -9.70
CA ASP A 30 4.47 13.57 -10.85
C ASP A 30 4.43 12.49 -11.91
N MET A 31 3.22 12.03 -12.24
CA MET A 31 2.92 10.76 -12.92
C MET A 31 3.37 10.78 -14.39
N ASN A 32 4.67 10.87 -14.57
CA ASN A 32 5.37 10.80 -15.82
C ASN A 32 6.57 9.86 -15.64
N MET A 33 7.02 9.30 -16.76
CA MET A 33 8.12 8.35 -16.72
C MET A 33 9.45 8.98 -16.29
N GLY A 34 9.60 10.30 -16.43
CA GLY A 34 10.77 11.06 -15.99
C GLY A 34 10.99 11.07 -14.48
N ASN A 35 9.99 10.67 -13.69
CA ASN A 35 10.03 10.69 -12.23
C ASN A 35 9.85 9.31 -11.57
N LEU A 36 9.86 8.20 -12.33
CA LEU A 36 9.66 6.83 -11.80
C LEU A 36 10.70 6.41 -10.75
N SER A 37 11.93 6.92 -10.89
CA SER A 37 13.02 6.64 -9.94
C SER A 37 12.87 7.39 -8.62
N ARG A 38 11.95 8.35 -8.51
CA ARG A 38 11.75 9.15 -7.30
C ARG A 38 11.02 8.33 -6.25
N LEU A 39 11.57 8.37 -5.04
CA LEU A 39 11.00 7.68 -3.90
C LEU A 39 9.99 8.53 -3.16
N SER A 40 9.22 7.81 -2.36
CA SER A 40 7.97 8.23 -1.81
C SER A 40 7.81 7.83 -0.35
N ASP A 41 7.16 8.67 0.45
CA ASP A 41 6.62 8.24 1.76
C ASP A 41 5.33 7.40 1.60
N ALA A 42 5.02 6.96 0.38
CA ALA A 42 3.88 6.13 0.08
C ALA A 42 4.05 4.74 0.70
N LYS A 43 2.99 4.23 1.32
CA LYS A 43 2.95 2.88 1.89
C LYS A 43 2.33 1.94 0.86
N THR A 44 3.12 1.03 0.32
CA THR A 44 2.62 -0.01 -0.60
C THR A 44 2.12 -1.24 0.17
N ARG A 45 1.07 -1.87 -0.35
CA ARG A 45 0.50 -3.13 0.13
C ARG A 45 0.21 -4.01 -1.07
N SER A 46 0.38 -5.33 -0.92
CA SER A 46 0.14 -6.29 -2.00
C SER A 46 -0.96 -7.26 -1.58
N ILE A 47 -2.14 -7.09 -2.20
CA ILE A 47 -3.26 -8.02 -2.05
C ILE A 47 -3.06 -9.14 -3.06
N SER A 48 -3.10 -10.38 -2.59
CA SER A 48 -2.88 -11.56 -3.43
C SER A 48 -3.57 -12.79 -2.82
N PRO A 49 -3.62 -13.93 -3.53
CA PRO A 49 -4.17 -15.18 -2.99
C PRO A 49 -3.51 -15.72 -1.72
N GLU A 50 -2.35 -15.19 -1.30
CA GLU A 50 -1.70 -15.53 -0.02
C GLU A 50 -1.88 -14.46 1.06
N ASN A 51 -2.38 -13.28 0.67
CA ASN A 51 -2.47 -12.12 1.54
C ASN A 51 -3.67 -11.27 1.12
N PHE A 52 -4.87 -11.75 1.44
CA PHE A 52 -6.12 -11.07 1.06
C PHE A 52 -6.26 -9.69 1.70
N THR A 53 -5.64 -9.46 2.88
CA THR A 53 -5.70 -8.17 3.59
C THR A 53 -4.62 -7.19 3.13
N GLY A 54 -3.61 -7.65 2.37
CA GLY A 54 -2.47 -6.82 2.01
C GLY A 54 -1.62 -6.40 3.22
N GLU A 55 -1.68 -7.16 4.32
CA GLU A 55 -0.89 -6.88 5.52
C GLU A 55 0.61 -6.94 5.23
N LYS A 56 1.37 -6.11 5.95
CA LYS A 56 2.81 -6.02 5.78
C LYS A 56 3.47 -7.35 6.18
N GLY A 57 4.33 -7.88 5.30
CA GLY A 57 5.09 -9.11 5.56
C GLY A 57 4.27 -10.40 5.53
N LYS A 58 3.04 -10.37 5.00
CA LYS A 58 2.18 -11.56 4.91
C LYS A 58 2.18 -12.23 3.53
N GLY A 59 2.98 -11.76 2.58
CA GLY A 59 3.21 -12.48 1.31
C GLY A 59 4.14 -13.69 1.50
N GLY A 60 3.94 -14.76 0.72
CA GLY A 60 4.81 -15.94 0.74
C GLY A 60 4.78 -16.73 2.05
N MET A 61 3.69 -16.67 2.81
CA MET A 61 3.58 -17.34 4.11
C MET A 61 3.15 -18.80 4.02
N ALA A 62 2.69 -19.23 2.85
CA ALA A 62 2.24 -20.59 2.60
C ALA A 62 3.42 -21.58 2.59
N ASP A 63 3.22 -22.72 3.24
CA ASP A 63 4.18 -23.80 3.31
C ASP A 63 3.78 -24.92 2.34
N PRO A 64 4.60 -25.25 1.33
CA PRO A 64 4.24 -26.20 0.29
C PRO A 64 4.14 -27.65 0.79
N VAL A 65 4.65 -27.96 1.99
CA VAL A 65 4.55 -29.31 2.57
C VAL A 65 3.39 -29.38 3.55
N ARG A 66 3.26 -28.40 4.44
CA ARG A 66 2.25 -28.39 5.50
C ARG A 66 0.87 -27.97 5.02
N ASP A 67 0.80 -27.09 4.03
CA ASP A 67 -0.46 -26.48 3.60
C ASP A 67 -1.01 -27.04 2.28
N LYS A 68 -0.33 -28.04 1.68
CA LYS A 68 -0.64 -28.59 0.35
C LYS A 68 -2.08 -29.05 0.12
N ASP A 69 -2.72 -29.58 1.17
CA ASP A 69 -4.06 -30.16 1.09
C ASP A 69 -5.16 -29.15 1.46
N GLN A 70 -4.77 -27.91 1.78
CA GLN A 70 -5.70 -26.84 2.12
C GLN A 70 -6.07 -26.02 0.86
N ARG A 71 -7.37 -25.94 0.59
CA ARG A 71 -7.90 -25.17 -0.54
C ARG A 71 -7.50 -23.71 -0.43
N ASN A 72 -6.96 -23.15 -1.52
CA ASN A 72 -6.60 -21.73 -1.63
C ASN A 72 -5.56 -21.27 -0.60
N VAL A 73 -4.71 -22.18 -0.12
CA VAL A 73 -3.59 -21.86 0.76
C VAL A 73 -2.25 -22.13 0.08
N ALA A 74 -2.09 -23.25 -0.62
CA ALA A 74 -0.86 -23.64 -1.30
C ALA A 74 -1.15 -24.29 -2.67
N ASN A 75 -1.88 -23.60 -3.55
CA ASN A 75 -2.38 -24.21 -4.78
C ASN A 75 -1.29 -24.66 -5.76
N ALA A 76 -0.09 -24.05 -5.72
CA ALA A 76 1.06 -24.47 -6.53
C ALA A 76 2.12 -25.25 -5.72
N HIS A 77 1.72 -25.87 -4.60
CA HIS A 77 2.64 -26.59 -3.70
C HIS A 77 3.51 -27.63 -4.42
N HIS A 78 3.00 -28.32 -5.44
CA HIS A 78 3.76 -29.37 -6.12
C HIS A 78 4.98 -28.80 -6.86
N ALA A 79 4.82 -27.65 -7.53
CA ALA A 79 5.92 -26.95 -8.20
C ALA A 79 6.86 -26.27 -7.20
N ALA A 80 6.34 -25.89 -6.02
CA ALA A 80 7.09 -25.26 -4.96
C ALA A 80 7.57 -26.24 -3.87
N LYS A 81 7.51 -27.57 -4.10
CA LYS A 81 7.71 -28.60 -3.07
C LYS A 81 9.06 -28.53 -2.36
N ASP A 82 10.09 -28.09 -3.08
CA ASP A 82 11.47 -27.95 -2.59
C ASP A 82 11.77 -26.53 -2.11
N LEU A 83 10.78 -25.63 -2.21
CA LEU A 83 10.82 -24.28 -1.67
C LEU A 83 10.19 -24.25 -0.27
N GLY A 84 10.34 -23.13 0.42
CA GLY A 84 9.73 -22.91 1.73
C GLY A 84 8.99 -21.59 1.79
N LYS A 85 8.61 -21.20 3.02
CA LYS A 85 8.09 -19.85 3.29
C LYS A 85 9.06 -18.78 2.79
N GLY A 86 8.50 -17.71 2.26
CA GLY A 86 9.21 -16.64 1.55
C GLY A 86 9.01 -16.70 0.04
N TRP A 87 8.68 -17.87 -0.52
CA TRP A 87 8.32 -18.02 -1.93
C TRP A 87 6.81 -17.90 -2.15
N LYS A 88 6.41 -17.51 -3.37
CA LYS A 88 5.01 -17.43 -3.79
C LYS A 88 4.47 -18.84 -4.11
N VAL A 89 3.94 -19.54 -3.11
CA VAL A 89 3.46 -20.92 -3.23
C VAL A 89 1.99 -20.98 -3.70
N ASN A 90 1.22 -19.91 -3.46
CA ASN A 90 -0.17 -19.80 -3.86
C ASN A 90 -0.41 -18.55 -4.74
N PRO A 91 -0.22 -18.68 -6.07
CA PRO A 91 -0.33 -17.57 -7.00
C PRO A 91 -1.77 -17.29 -7.49
N PHE A 92 -2.72 -18.20 -7.26
CA PHE A 92 -4.12 -18.08 -7.70
C PHE A 92 -5.07 -18.64 -6.66
N ILE A 93 -6.35 -18.29 -6.77
CA ILE A 93 -7.44 -18.98 -6.07
C ILE A 93 -8.18 -19.89 -7.06
N ILE A 94 -8.61 -21.04 -6.57
CA ILE A 94 -9.54 -21.93 -7.27
C ILE A 94 -10.94 -21.51 -6.84
N VAL A 95 -11.78 -21.14 -7.79
CA VAL A 95 -13.21 -20.85 -7.59
C VAL A 95 -14.00 -22.00 -8.21
N LYS A 96 -14.82 -22.68 -7.42
CA LYS A 96 -15.62 -23.81 -7.93
C LYS A 96 -16.88 -23.30 -8.64
N PRO A 97 -17.55 -24.14 -9.45
CA PRO A 97 -18.83 -23.77 -10.04
C PRO A 97 -19.82 -23.27 -8.98
N GLY A 98 -20.42 -22.09 -9.21
CA GLY A 98 -21.39 -21.49 -8.31
C GLY A 98 -20.81 -20.68 -7.14
N GLU A 99 -19.49 -20.53 -7.03
CA GLU A 99 -18.84 -19.65 -6.05
C GLU A 99 -18.40 -18.31 -6.68
N THR A 100 -18.20 -17.29 -5.84
CA THR A 100 -17.66 -15.96 -6.20
C THR A 100 -16.55 -15.55 -5.24
#